data_AF-A0A485CWB5-F1
#
_entry.id   AF-A0A485CWB5-F1
#
_cell.length_a   1.000
_cell.length_b   1.000
_cell.length_c   1.000
_cell.angle_alpha   90.00
_cell.angle_beta   90.00
_cell.angle_gamma   90.00
#
_symmetry.space_group_name_H-M   'P 1'
#
loop_
_entity.id
_entity.type
_entity.pdbx_description
1 polymer ?
#
loop_
_entity_poly.entity_id
_entity_poly.type
_entity_poly.pdbx_seq_one_letter_code
_entity_poly.pdbx_strand_id
1 'polypeptide(L)' 'MRLGRKALQLLQPGDTILLDSSSTSWFMARQIPEMALTVITPSVAILQALDEPSLLTPDLV' A
#
# COMPACT_ATOMS: atom_id res chain seq x y z
N MET A 1 -7.27 11.29 -3.46
CA MET A 1 -6.33 10.16 -3.67
C MET A 1 -6.29 9.65 -5.12
N ARG A 2 -6.16 10.52 -6.13
CA ARG A 2 -6.11 10.08 -7.55
C ARG A 2 -4.72 9.57 -7.95
N LEU A 3 -3.67 10.26 -7.53
CA LEU A 3 -2.28 9.91 -7.89
C LEU A 3 -1.83 8.61 -7.23
N GLY A 4 -2.04 8.45 -5.92
CA GLY A 4 -1.66 7.22 -5.22
C GLY A 4 -2.30 5.95 -5.80
N ARG A 5 -3.60 6.00 -6.15
CA ARG A 5 -4.26 4.86 -6.82
C ARG A 5 -3.68 4.55 -8.20
N LYS A 6 -3.30 5.57 -8.97
CA LYS A 6 -2.63 5.35 -10.26
C LYS A 6 -1.22 4.77 -10.08
N ALA A 7 -0.49 5.19 -9.05
CA ALA A 7 0.82 4.65 -8.72
C ALA A 7 0.73 3.16 -8.34
N LEU A 8 -0.29 2.77 -7.56
CA LEU A 8 -0.52 1.36 -7.22
C LEU A 8 -0.72 0.46 -8.44
N GLN A 9 -1.29 0.98 -9.54
CA GLN A 9 -1.48 0.23 -10.79
C GLN A 9 -0.16 -0.04 -11.54
N LEU A 10 0.94 0.59 -11.13
CA LEU A 10 2.27 0.38 -11.74
C LEU A 10 3.09 -0.69 -11.02
N LEU A 11 2.66 -1.14 -9.84
CA LEU A 11 3.38 -2.13 -9.05
C LEU A 11 3.41 -3.49 -9.76
N GLN A 12 4.56 -4.14 -9.71
CA GLN A 12 4.76 -5.51 -10.16
C GLN A 12 5.24 -6.39 -9.00
N PRO A 13 4.89 -7.69 -8.99
CA PRO A 13 5.45 -8.62 -8.01
C PRO A 13 6.98 -8.64 -8.08
N GLY A 14 7.63 -8.52 -6.92
CA GLY A 14 9.09 -8.46 -6.76
C GLY A 14 9.66 -7.04 -6.67
N ASP A 15 8.83 -6.01 -6.87
CA ASP A 15 9.30 -4.62 -6.79
C ASP A 15 9.79 -4.25 -5.38
N THR A 16 10.67 -3.24 -5.35
CA THR A 16 11.05 -2.54 -4.11
C THR A 16 10.59 -1.10 -4.19
N ILE A 17 9.79 -0.67 -3.22
CA ILE A 17 9.24 0.69 -3.16
C ILE A 17 9.60 1.40 -1.85
N LEU A 18 9.67 2.73 -1.91
CA LEU A 18 9.84 3.59 -0.74
C LEU A 18 8.49 4.24 -0.42
N LEU A 19 7.99 4.03 0.79
CA LEU A 19 6.84 4.73 1.34
C LEU A 19 7.30 5.70 2.43
N ASP A 20 7.07 7.00 2.22
CA ASP A 20 7.39 8.03 3.20
C ASP A 20 6.36 8.06 4.36
N SER A 21 6.56 8.97 5.31
CA SER A 21 5.65 9.16 6.45
C SER A 21 4.42 10.03 6.12
N SER A 22 4.07 10.21 4.84
CA SER A 22 2.93 11.03 4.45
C SER A 22 1.60 10.29 4.58
N SER A 23 0.52 11.06 4.70
CA SER A 23 -0.85 10.52 4.64
C SER A 23 -1.18 9.86 3.30
N THR A 24 -0.49 10.25 2.22
CA THR A 24 -0.69 9.63 0.91
C THR A 24 -0.11 8.23 0.86
N SER A 25 1.12 8.05 1.34
CA SER A 25 1.75 6.74 1.47
C SER A 25 0.99 5.82 2.42
N TRP A 26 0.46 6.37 3.53
CA TRP A 26 -0.37 5.61 4.46
C TRP A 26 -1.65 5.10 3.83
N PHE A 27 -2.34 5.94 3.06
CA PHE A 27 -3.53 5.50 2.33
C PHE A 27 -3.20 4.45 1.27
N MET A 28 -2.07 4.60 0.58
CA MET A 28 -1.60 3.62 -0.40
C MET A 28 -1.29 2.27 0.25
N ALA A 29 -0.59 2.25 1.39
CA ALA A 29 -0.23 1.02 2.11
C ALA A 29 -1.45 0.12 2.38
N ARG A 30 -2.57 0.71 2.81
CA ARG A 30 -3.85 0.02 3.07
C ARG A 30 -4.55 -0.55 1.83
N GLN A 31 -4.06 -0.21 0.63
CA GLN A 31 -4.64 -0.59 -0.66
C GLN A 31 -3.65 -1.37 -1.52
N ILE A 32 -2.43 -1.64 -1.03
CA ILE A 32 -1.50 -2.51 -1.74
C ILE A 32 -2.14 -3.91 -1.76
N PRO A 33 -2.29 -4.53 -2.94
CA PRO A 33 -2.81 -5.88 -3.04
C PRO A 33 -1.82 -6.88 -2.41
N GLU A 34 -2.32 -8.03 -1.99
CA GLU A 34 -1.47 -9.14 -1.55
C GLU A 34 -0.55 -9.58 -2.70
N MET A 35 0.74 -9.25 -2.61
CA MET A 35 1.76 -9.62 -3.61
C MET A 35 3.16 -9.60 -2.98
N ALA A 36 4.10 -10.31 -3.61
CA ALA A 36 5.51 -10.21 -3.23
C ALA A 36 6.01 -8.77 -3.49
N LEU A 37 6.30 -8.02 -2.43
CA LEU A 37 6.75 -6.63 -2.51
C LEU A 37 7.72 -6.34 -1.37
N THR A 38 8.79 -5.60 -1.64
CA THR A 38 9.67 -5.08 -0.59
C THR A 38 9.33 -3.61 -0.34
N VAL A 39 8.96 -3.26 0.89
CA VAL A 39 8.68 -1.88 1.28
C VAL A 39 9.76 -1.36 2.21
N ILE A 40 10.39 -0.25 1.83
CA ILE A 40 11.26 0.53 2.69
C ILE A 40 10.44 1.70 3.23
N THR A 41 10.41 1.89 4.55
CA THR A 41 9.71 3.04 5.16
C THR A 41 10.35 3.43 6.49
N PRO A 42 10.47 4.73 6.79
CA PRO A 42 10.87 5.20 8.12
C PRO A 42 9.70 5.25 9.11
N SER A 43 8.48 4.85 8.71
CA SER A 43 7.26 5.06 9.48
C SER A 43 6.67 3.77 10.04
N VAL A 44 6.58 3.68 11.36
CA VAL A 44 5.87 2.57 12.04
C VAL A 44 4.39 2.54 11.68
N ALA A 45 3.76 3.70 11.47
CA ALA A 45 2.34 3.77 11.09
C ALA A 45 2.09 3.17 9.69
N ILE A 46 3.08 3.23 8.79
CA ILE A 46 3.00 2.57 7.49
C ILE A 46 3.12 1.06 7.65
N LEU A 47 4.07 0.58 8.48
CA LEU A 47 4.21 -0.85 8.77
C LEU A 47 2.90 -1.43 9.34
N GLN A 48 2.28 -0.73 10.29
CA GLN A 48 0.99 -1.13 10.84
C GLN A 48 -0.12 -1.17 9.78
N ALA A 49 -0.15 -0.20 8.87
CA ALA A 49 -1.13 -0.14 7.79
C ALA A 49 -0.95 -1.26 6.75
N LEU A 50 0.26 -1.78 6.57
CA LEU A 50 0.55 -2.94 5.71
C LEU A 50 0.18 -4.27 6.37
N ASP A 51 0.29 -4.34 7.70
CA ASP A 51 -0.01 -5.53 8.50
C ASP A 51 -1.51 -5.62 8.87
N GLU A 52 -2.27 -4.53 8.70
CA GLU A 52 -3.72 -4.58 8.81
C GLU A 52 -4.28 -5.53 7.72
N PRO A 53 -5.04 -6.58 8.10
CA PRO A 53 -5.72 -7.43 7.14
C PRO A 53 -6.57 -6.55 6.22
N SER A 54 -6.43 -6.72 4.91
CA SER A 54 -7.16 -5.91 3.95
C SER A 54 -8.66 -6.02 4.23
N LEU A 55 -9.27 -4.96 4.79
CA LEU A 55 -10.72 -4.84 5.04
C LEU A 55 -11.54 -4.64 3.73
N LEU A 56 -10.99 -5.10 2.61
CA LEU A 56 -11.58 -5.11 1.26
C LEU A 56 -11.42 -6.56 0.79
N THR A 57 -12.35 -7.47 1.05
CA THR A 57 -13.63 -7.66 0.33
C THR A 57 -14.64 -8.39 1.24
N PRO A 58 -15.97 -8.14 1.21
CA PRO A 58 -16.80 -8.17 -0.01
C PRO A 58 -17.85 -7.04 -0.11
N ASP A 59 -18.08 -6.49 -1.31
CA ASP A 59 -19.37 -5.97 -1.81
C ASP A 59 -19.18 -5.18 -3.12
N LEU A 60 -18.88 -5.92 -4.20
CA LEU A 60 -19.26 -5.55 -5.56
C LEU A 60 -19.94 -6.77 -6.19
N VAL A 61 -21.18 -7.02 -5.76
CA VAL A 61 -22.27 -7.62 -6.55
C VAL A 61 -23.35 -6.56 -6.64
#